data_AF-B4CWX0-F1
#
_entry.id   AF-B4CWX0-F1
#
_cell.length_a   1.000
_cell.length_b   1.000
_cell.length_c   1.000
_cell.angle_alpha   90.00
_cell.angle_beta   90.00
_cell.angle_gamma   90.00
#
_symmetry.space_group_name_H-M   'P 1'
#
loop_
_entity.id
_entity.type
_entity.pdbx_description
1 polymer ?
#
loop_
_entity_poly.entity_id
_entity_poly.type
_entity_poly.pdbx_seq_one_letter_code
_entity_poly.pdbx_strand_id
1 'polypeptide(L)'
;MSRISIWQRIPLGVQGVVFNSLPLLAVLITALFAYYSNHQRERMELSLNRHFEMVESLVDVHTALLSAESSLRGYLLTHDTAELQPAIQAQTIVPDKLTHVRTLIQTIPKENRRVEKLGRLDAIQGQVATELNVLARFSAGSSVPDPAALVLQNQPQFDALLQQLAALRDNEQRLLSKRIDEIRSVRQRDFMLIFLSVFVGLVSRAIALYFFHRRVVRRVRQLTENVRRLRDSASPVHEPSGHADDIGELEREFARASAFLAERRIS
;
A
#
# COMPACT_ATOMS: atom_id res chain seq x y z
N MET A 1 16.95 -43.02 -10.05
CA MET A 1 16.54 -41.77 -10.71
C MET A 1 15.52 -42.09 -11.81
N SER A 2 14.23 -42.17 -11.48
CA SER A 2 13.16 -42.52 -12.42
C SER A 2 11.96 -41.58 -12.22
N ARG A 3 11.99 -40.39 -12.84
CA ARG A 3 10.88 -39.43 -12.79
C ARG A 3 10.72 -38.64 -14.09
N ILE A 4 10.41 -39.30 -15.22
CA ILE A 4 9.89 -38.60 -16.43
C ILE A 4 8.77 -39.40 -17.15
N SER A 5 8.36 -40.59 -16.70
CA SER A 5 7.45 -41.46 -17.49
C SER A 5 5.95 -41.09 -17.47
N ILE A 6 5.51 -40.16 -16.61
CA ILE A 6 4.08 -39.80 -16.51
C ILE A 6 3.65 -38.77 -17.59
N TRP A 7 4.60 -38.00 -18.13
CA TRP A 7 4.33 -36.89 -19.08
C TRP A 7 4.09 -37.32 -20.53
N GLN A 8 4.26 -38.61 -20.84
CA GLN A 8 4.06 -39.17 -22.18
C GLN A 8 2.61 -39.63 -22.43
N ARG A 9 1.78 -39.80 -21.40
CA ARG A 9 0.39 -40.30 -21.52
C ARG A 9 -0.69 -39.22 -21.50
N ILE A 10 -0.31 -37.94 -21.40
CA ILE A 10 -1.28 -36.84 -21.29
C ILE A 10 -1.62 -36.34 -22.70
N PRO A 11 -2.90 -36.31 -23.11
CA PRO A 11 -3.32 -35.81 -24.42
C PRO A 11 -2.90 -34.35 -24.62
N LEU A 12 -2.47 -34.00 -25.84
CA LEU A 12 -1.92 -32.69 -26.21
C LEU A 12 -2.81 -31.51 -25.80
N GLY A 13 -4.14 -31.68 -25.86
CA GLY A 13 -5.12 -30.67 -25.43
C GLY A 13 -5.05 -30.34 -23.93
N VAL A 14 -4.90 -31.36 -23.07
CA VAL A 14 -4.81 -31.18 -21.61
C VAL A 14 -3.47 -30.57 -21.21
N GLN A 15 -2.39 -30.88 -21.94
CA GLN A 15 -1.09 -30.21 -21.73
C GLN A 15 -1.13 -28.73 -22.13
N GLY A 16 -1.84 -28.38 -23.21
CA GLY A 16 -2.05 -26.97 -23.59
C GLY A 16 -2.84 -26.19 -22.53
N VAL A 17 -3.86 -26.79 -21.93
CA VAL A 17 -4.65 -26.17 -20.86
C VAL A 17 -3.81 -25.98 -19.59
N VAL A 18 -3.01 -26.97 -19.18
CA VAL A 18 -2.12 -26.86 -18.00
C VAL A 18 -1.02 -25.82 -18.19
N PHE A 19 -0.47 -25.67 -19.41
CA PHE A 19 0.53 -24.65 -19.70
C PHE A 19 -0.04 -23.23 -19.76
N ASN A 20 -1.30 -23.06 -20.19
CA ASN A 20 -1.97 -21.76 -20.20
C ASN A 20 -2.53 -21.37 -18.82
N SER A 21 -2.90 -22.33 -17.98
CA SER A 21 -3.46 -22.05 -16.66
C SER A 21 -2.40 -21.58 -15.66
N LEU A 22 -1.16 -22.06 -15.74
CA LEU A 22 -0.08 -21.69 -14.83
C LEU A 22 0.24 -20.17 -14.78
N PRO A 23 0.42 -19.45 -15.90
CA PRO A 23 0.62 -18.01 -15.87
C PRO A 23 -0.62 -17.23 -15.42
N LEU A 24 -1.82 -17.71 -15.77
CA LEU A 24 -3.07 -17.14 -15.27
C LEU A 24 -3.17 -17.25 -13.73
N LEU A 25 -2.74 -18.39 -13.17
CA LEU A 25 -2.71 -18.61 -11.73
C LEU A 25 -1.68 -17.72 -11.03
N ALA A 26 -0.50 -17.52 -11.64
CA ALA A 26 0.52 -16.61 -11.12
C ALA A 26 0.03 -15.14 -11.11
N VAL A 27 -0.64 -14.70 -12.18
CA VAL A 27 -1.27 -13.38 -12.24
C VAL A 27 -2.38 -13.25 -11.19
N LEU A 28 -3.21 -14.28 -11.03
CA LEU A 28 -4.31 -14.29 -10.07
C LEU A 28 -3.82 -14.24 -8.62
N ILE A 29 -2.75 -14.98 -8.27
CA ILE A 29 -2.09 -14.90 -6.95
C ILE A 29 -1.52 -13.51 -6.72
N THR A 30 -0.86 -12.92 -7.73
CA THR A 30 -0.30 -11.57 -7.63
C THR A 30 -1.41 -10.54 -7.42
N ALA A 31 -2.52 -10.66 -8.14
CA ALA A 31 -3.69 -9.80 -8.00
C ALA A 31 -4.36 -9.95 -6.64
N LEU A 32 -4.49 -11.18 -6.12
CA LEU A 32 -5.05 -11.45 -4.79
C LEU A 32 -4.17 -10.83 -3.69
N PHE A 33 -2.85 -10.96 -3.82
CA PHE A 33 -1.90 -10.40 -2.87
C PHE A 33 -1.90 -8.86 -2.92
N ALA A 34 -1.91 -8.28 -4.13
CA ALA A 34 -2.04 -6.84 -4.32
C ALA A 34 -3.37 -6.31 -3.76
N TYR A 35 -4.48 -7.05 -3.95
CA TYR A 35 -5.77 -6.72 -3.37
C TYR A 35 -5.73 -6.74 -1.83
N TYR A 36 -5.16 -7.80 -1.24
CA TYR A 36 -5.03 -7.90 0.22
C TYR A 36 -4.11 -6.80 0.79
N SER A 37 -3.02 -6.47 0.09
CA SER A 37 -2.13 -5.37 0.48
C SER A 37 -2.80 -4.00 0.34
N ASN A 38 -3.54 -3.75 -0.74
CA ASN A 38 -4.29 -2.51 -0.94
C ASN A 38 -5.41 -2.34 0.07
N HIS A 39 -6.09 -3.41 0.48
CA HIS A 39 -7.14 -3.31 1.48
C HIS A 39 -6.60 -2.97 2.88
N GLN A 40 -5.32 -3.24 3.16
CA GLN A 40 -4.64 -2.71 4.34
C GLN A 40 -4.27 -1.22 4.21
N ARG A 41 -4.19 -0.67 2.98
CA ARG A 41 -3.75 0.72 2.70
C ARG A 41 -4.86 1.77 2.85
N GLU A 42 -6.11 1.44 2.55
CA GLU A 42 -7.24 2.39 2.73
C GLU A 42 -7.38 2.88 4.19
N ARG A 43 -7.01 2.04 5.16
CA ARG A 43 -6.99 2.44 6.59
C ARG A 43 -5.81 3.36 6.95
N MET A 44 -4.78 3.43 6.11
CA MET A 44 -3.57 4.23 6.35
C MET A 44 -3.69 5.66 5.81
N GLU A 45 -4.30 5.88 4.64
CA GLU A 45 -4.42 7.24 4.07
C GLU A 45 -5.30 8.16 4.94
N LEU A 46 -6.46 7.68 5.40
CA LEU A 46 -7.30 8.41 6.34
C LEU A 46 -6.61 8.68 7.69
N SER A 47 -5.65 7.84 8.09
CA SER A 47 -4.89 8.04 9.33
C SER A 47 -3.77 9.06 9.18
N LEU A 48 -3.27 9.30 7.97
CA LEU A 48 -2.22 10.30 7.71
C LEU A 48 -2.81 11.70 7.73
N ASN A 49 -3.93 11.95 7.03
CA ASN A 49 -4.54 13.27 6.99
C ASN A 49 -4.89 13.79 8.38
N ARG A 50 -5.49 12.92 9.22
CA ARG A 50 -5.78 13.25 10.63
C ARG A 50 -4.53 13.57 11.47
N HIS A 51 -3.41 12.91 11.20
CA HIS A 51 -2.15 13.22 11.90
C HIS A 51 -1.57 14.55 11.45
N PHE A 52 -1.68 14.90 10.15
CA PHE A 52 -1.33 16.23 9.66
C PHE A 52 -2.21 17.31 10.30
N GLU A 53 -3.53 17.15 10.27
CA GLU A 53 -4.50 18.09 10.87
C GLU A 53 -4.24 18.30 12.37
N MET A 54 -3.88 17.23 13.10
CA MET A 54 -3.56 17.30 14.53
C MET A 54 -2.25 18.07 14.78
N VAL A 55 -1.19 17.80 14.00
CA VAL A 55 0.09 18.51 14.12
C VAL A 55 -0.08 19.99 13.77
N GLU A 56 -0.81 20.29 12.70
CA GLU A 56 -1.13 21.66 12.29
C GLU A 56 -1.88 22.41 13.40
N SER A 57 -2.93 21.80 13.96
CA SER A 57 -3.68 22.41 15.06
C SER A 57 -2.84 22.67 16.30
N LEU A 58 -1.88 21.80 16.62
CA LEU A 58 -0.94 22.01 17.74
C LEU A 58 0.06 23.15 17.45
N VAL A 59 0.50 23.30 16.19
CA VAL A 59 1.36 24.41 15.76
C VAL A 59 0.60 25.74 15.85
N ASP A 60 -0.66 25.77 15.42
CA ASP A 60 -1.53 26.94 15.52
C ASP A 60 -1.70 27.38 16.99
N VAL A 61 -1.98 26.44 17.89
CA VAL A 61 -2.11 26.72 19.32
C VAL A 61 -0.82 27.30 19.88
N HIS A 62 0.31 26.67 19.59
CA HIS A 62 1.62 27.12 20.06
C HIS A 62 1.96 28.54 19.57
N THR A 63 1.69 28.82 18.29
CA THR A 63 1.96 30.12 17.66
C THR A 63 1.02 31.20 18.19
N ALA A 64 -0.26 30.88 18.41
CA ALA A 64 -1.24 31.80 18.97
C ALA A 64 -0.89 32.19 20.42
N LEU A 65 -0.46 31.22 21.24
CA LEU A 65 -0.03 31.48 22.61
C LEU A 65 1.23 32.36 22.64
N LEU A 66 2.26 32.02 21.86
CA LEU A 66 3.47 32.85 21.76
C LEU A 66 3.16 34.29 21.30
N SER A 67 2.28 34.42 20.31
CA SER A 67 1.84 35.74 19.84
C SER A 67 1.12 36.50 20.94
N ALA A 68 0.25 35.86 21.71
CA ALA A 68 -0.46 36.47 22.83
C ALA A 68 0.48 36.95 23.95
N GLU A 69 1.50 36.16 24.31
CA GLU A 69 2.50 36.56 25.30
C GLU A 69 3.32 37.76 24.82
N SER A 70 3.77 37.71 23.56
CA SER A 70 4.50 38.82 22.94
C SER A 70 3.66 40.10 22.90
N SER A 71 2.37 39.97 22.60
CA SER A 71 1.45 41.10 22.49
C SER A 71 1.15 41.72 23.86
N LEU A 72 1.06 40.89 24.91
CA LEU A 72 0.95 41.37 26.28
C LEU A 72 2.20 42.16 26.72
N ARG A 73 3.40 41.66 26.40
CA ARG A 73 4.65 42.40 26.65
C ARG A 73 4.70 43.72 25.88
N GLY A 74 4.26 43.73 24.63
CA GLY A 74 4.13 44.94 23.81
C GLY A 74 3.25 45.98 24.48
N TYR A 75 2.05 45.58 24.92
CA TYR A 75 1.13 46.43 25.67
C TYR A 75 1.75 46.98 26.97
N LEU A 76 2.47 46.17 27.74
CA LEU A 76 3.12 46.64 28.97
C LEU A 76 4.22 47.69 28.71
N LEU A 77 4.84 47.65 27.53
CA LEU A 77 5.87 48.62 27.14
C LEU A 77 5.28 49.90 26.57
N THR A 78 4.27 49.80 25.69
CA THR A 78 3.74 50.93 24.94
C THR A 78 2.47 51.53 25.55
N HIS A 79 1.78 50.78 26.41
CA HIS A 79 0.43 51.05 26.89
C HIS A 79 -0.62 51.18 25.77
N ASP A 80 -0.29 50.74 24.55
CA ASP A 80 -1.19 50.78 23.40
C ASP A 80 -2.09 49.54 23.35
N THR A 81 -3.40 49.75 23.51
CA THR A 81 -4.38 48.67 23.50
C THR A 81 -4.47 47.95 22.15
N ALA A 82 -3.96 48.55 21.06
CA ALA A 82 -3.84 47.87 19.77
C ALA A 82 -2.91 46.65 19.84
N GLU A 83 -1.89 46.67 20.70
CA GLU A 83 -0.97 45.55 20.94
C GLU A 83 -1.68 44.34 21.60
N LEU A 84 -2.89 44.50 22.15
CA LEU A 84 -3.62 43.38 22.76
C LEU A 84 -4.39 42.52 21.74
N GLN A 85 -4.44 42.90 20.47
CA GLN A 85 -5.17 42.17 19.43
C GLN A 85 -4.80 40.67 19.35
N PRO A 86 -3.51 40.28 19.27
CA PRO A 86 -3.14 38.86 19.23
C PRO A 86 -3.59 38.09 20.47
N ALA A 87 -3.49 38.69 21.67
CA ALA A 87 -3.99 38.09 22.91
C ALA A 87 -5.52 37.91 22.91
N ILE A 88 -6.27 38.85 22.34
CA ILE A 88 -7.72 38.73 22.18
C ILE A 88 -8.07 37.61 21.19
N GLN A 89 -7.35 37.50 20.07
CA GLN A 89 -7.57 36.44 19.09
C GLN A 89 -7.26 35.05 19.65
N ALA A 90 -6.21 34.93 20.46
CA ALA A 90 -5.82 33.67 21.09
C ALA A 90 -6.92 33.11 22.02
N GLN A 91 -7.71 33.98 22.67
CA GLN A 91 -8.84 33.55 23.52
C GLN A 91 -9.92 32.77 22.75
N THR A 92 -10.05 33.00 21.44
CA THR A 92 -11.02 32.31 20.59
C THR A 92 -10.40 31.14 19.84
N ILE A 93 -9.21 31.35 19.25
CA ILE A 93 -8.57 30.37 18.36
C ILE A 93 -8.07 29.15 19.16
N VAL A 94 -7.46 29.37 20.32
CA VAL A 94 -6.80 28.29 21.07
C VAL A 94 -7.80 27.25 21.58
N PRO A 95 -8.92 27.62 22.24
CA PRO A 95 -9.91 26.64 22.70
C PRO A 95 -10.55 25.84 21.56
N ASP A 96 -10.81 26.50 20.42
CA ASP A 96 -11.40 25.86 19.24
C ASP A 96 -10.46 24.80 18.65
N LYS A 97 -9.19 25.16 18.45
CA LYS A 97 -8.15 24.23 17.97
C LYS A 97 -7.89 23.07 18.92
N LEU A 98 -7.87 23.31 20.24
CA LEU A 98 -7.75 22.22 21.23
C LEU A 98 -8.96 21.28 21.21
N THR A 99 -10.16 21.83 21.02
CA THR A 99 -11.39 21.03 20.86
C THR A 99 -11.31 20.17 19.59
N HIS A 100 -10.81 20.74 18.50
CA HIS A 100 -10.56 20.00 17.26
C HIS A 100 -9.53 18.87 17.45
N VAL A 101 -8.41 19.13 18.13
CA VAL A 101 -7.44 18.07 18.48
C VAL A 101 -8.09 16.95 19.30
N ARG A 102 -8.99 17.30 20.23
CA ARG A 102 -9.73 16.32 21.03
C ARG A 102 -10.61 15.42 20.19
N THR A 103 -11.37 15.97 19.24
CA THR A 103 -12.24 15.18 18.35
C THR A 103 -11.39 14.25 17.48
N LEU A 104 -10.26 14.73 16.96
CA LEU A 104 -9.30 13.91 16.21
C LEU A 104 -8.78 12.73 17.05
N ILE A 105 -8.46 12.95 18.33
CA ILE A 105 -8.01 11.88 19.23
C ILE A 105 -9.14 10.88 19.54
N GLN A 106 -10.38 11.33 19.71
CA GLN A 106 -11.53 10.45 20.00
C GLN A 106 -11.82 9.45 18.88
N THR A 107 -11.51 9.81 17.63
CA THR A 107 -11.65 8.92 16.47
C THR A 107 -10.58 7.81 16.39
N ILE A 108 -9.59 7.80 17.30
CA ILE A 108 -8.53 6.78 17.32
C ILE A 108 -9.10 5.43 17.80
N PRO A 109 -9.01 4.35 17.00
CA PRO A 109 -9.60 3.06 17.33
C PRO A 109 -8.87 2.28 18.45
N LYS A 110 -7.67 2.71 18.86
CA LYS A 110 -6.88 2.07 19.92
C LYS A 110 -7.11 2.77 21.26
N GLU A 111 -7.85 2.10 22.15
CA GLU A 111 -8.27 2.65 23.45
C GLU A 111 -7.10 3.12 24.33
N ASN A 112 -6.05 2.32 24.51
CA ASN A 112 -4.92 2.69 25.37
C ASN A 112 -4.22 3.99 24.94
N ARG A 113 -3.96 4.15 23.63
CA ARG A 113 -3.33 5.38 23.10
C ARG A 113 -4.28 6.58 23.15
N ARG A 114 -5.58 6.34 23.00
CA ARG A 114 -6.61 7.38 23.08
C ARG A 114 -6.68 7.95 24.50
N VAL A 115 -6.76 7.09 25.52
CA VAL A 115 -6.85 7.51 26.92
C VAL A 115 -5.60 8.28 27.35
N GLU A 116 -4.40 7.79 27.02
CA GLU A 116 -3.14 8.48 27.35
C GLU A 116 -3.07 9.89 26.71
N LYS A 117 -3.42 10.01 25.42
CA LYS A 117 -3.38 11.29 24.71
C LYS A 117 -4.43 12.27 25.22
N LEU A 118 -5.66 11.79 25.50
CA LEU A 118 -6.71 12.63 26.09
C LEU A 118 -6.31 13.14 27.47
N GLY A 119 -5.73 12.30 28.32
CA GLY A 119 -5.26 12.72 29.65
C GLY A 119 -4.20 13.83 29.58
N ARG A 120 -3.26 13.74 28.63
CA ARG A 120 -2.27 14.82 28.39
C ARG A 120 -2.92 16.09 27.85
N LEU A 121 -3.85 15.96 26.89
CA LEU A 121 -4.55 17.10 26.32
C LEU A 121 -5.39 17.82 27.38
N ASP A 122 -6.06 17.09 28.27
CA ASP A 122 -6.90 17.65 29.32
C ASP A 122 -6.05 18.46 30.33
N ALA A 123 -4.85 17.97 30.67
CA ALA A 123 -3.90 18.71 31.51
C ALA A 123 -3.45 20.01 30.84
N ILE A 124 -3.08 19.96 29.55
CA ILE A 124 -2.71 21.14 28.76
C ILE A 124 -3.87 22.13 28.67
N GLN A 125 -5.09 21.65 28.41
CA GLN A 125 -6.28 22.48 28.27
C GLN A 125 -6.60 23.22 29.58
N GLY A 126 -6.42 22.58 30.73
CA GLY A 126 -6.55 23.22 32.04
C GLY A 126 -5.56 24.37 32.23
N GLN A 127 -4.28 24.14 31.91
CA GLN A 127 -3.23 25.16 32.02
C GLN A 127 -3.46 26.33 31.03
N VAL A 128 -3.79 26.02 29.78
CA VAL A 128 -4.15 27.02 28.76
C VAL A 128 -5.33 27.86 29.20
N ALA A 129 -6.37 27.27 29.78
CA ALA A 129 -7.52 28.01 30.27
C ALA A 129 -7.14 28.98 31.40
N THR A 130 -6.24 28.59 32.30
CA THR A 130 -5.70 29.49 33.34
C THR A 130 -4.95 30.67 32.71
N GLU A 131 -4.05 30.42 31.75
CA GLU A 131 -3.28 31.46 31.07
C GLU A 131 -4.17 32.41 30.25
N LEU A 132 -5.14 31.88 29.51
CA LEU A 132 -6.11 32.68 28.75
C LEU A 132 -6.99 33.54 29.67
N ASN A 133 -7.35 33.05 30.87
CA ASN A 133 -8.07 33.86 31.85
C ASN A 133 -7.23 35.02 32.38
N VAL A 134 -5.92 34.81 32.57
CA VAL A 134 -4.99 35.88 32.93
C VAL A 134 -4.94 36.92 31.81
N LEU A 135 -4.79 36.49 30.56
CA LEU A 135 -4.82 37.37 29.38
C LEU A 135 -6.13 38.15 29.25
N ALA A 136 -7.27 37.50 29.51
CA ALA A 136 -8.59 38.11 29.45
C ALA A 136 -8.72 39.30 30.40
N ARG A 137 -8.13 39.21 31.60
CA ARG A 137 -8.15 40.31 32.60
C ARG A 137 -7.42 41.55 32.10
N PHE A 138 -6.31 41.37 31.37
CA PHE A 138 -5.58 42.48 30.74
C PHE A 138 -6.40 43.11 29.62
N SER A 139 -7.01 42.30 28.75
CA SER A 139 -7.85 42.82 27.65
C SER A 139 -9.14 43.50 28.12
N ALA A 140 -9.68 43.11 29.28
CA ALA A 140 -10.89 43.69 29.85
C ALA A 140 -10.66 45.03 30.57
N GLY A 141 -9.42 45.54 30.58
CA GLY A 141 -9.08 46.77 31.31
C GLY A 141 -9.28 46.65 32.82
N SER A 142 -9.26 45.42 33.34
CA SER A 142 -9.37 45.20 34.79
C SER A 142 -8.15 45.81 35.46
N SER A 143 -8.34 46.52 36.58
CA SER A 143 -7.26 47.04 37.40
C SER A 143 -6.47 45.88 38.00
N VAL A 144 -5.47 45.40 37.26
CA VAL A 144 -4.53 44.39 37.72
C VAL A 144 -3.46 45.11 38.55
N PRO A 145 -3.34 44.84 39.86
CA PRO A 145 -2.26 45.41 40.67
C PRO A 145 -0.93 44.90 40.14
N ASP A 146 -0.06 45.82 39.72
CA ASP A 146 1.23 45.54 39.09
C ASP A 146 1.16 44.52 37.93
N PRO A 147 0.72 44.96 36.74
CA PRO A 147 0.54 44.09 35.59
C PRO A 147 1.86 43.46 35.12
N ALA A 148 3.00 44.14 35.32
CA ALA A 148 4.32 43.63 34.96
C ALA A 148 4.78 42.51 35.89
N ALA A 149 4.57 42.64 37.21
CA ALA A 149 4.93 41.59 38.17
C ALA A 149 4.12 40.31 37.95
N LEU A 150 2.84 40.41 37.61
CA LEU A 150 2.00 39.25 37.30
C LEU A 150 2.46 38.49 36.05
N VAL A 151 2.87 39.20 35.00
CA VAL A 151 3.43 38.56 33.80
C VAL A 151 4.76 37.86 34.10
N LEU A 152 5.65 38.51 34.84
CA LEU A 152 6.92 37.87 35.27
C LEU A 152 6.67 36.64 36.15
N GLN A 153 5.68 36.69 37.03
CA GLN A 153 5.35 35.58 37.94
C GLN A 153 4.82 34.36 37.18
N ASN A 154 4.02 34.58 36.14
CA ASN A 154 3.42 33.49 35.34
C ASN A 154 4.32 32.98 34.22
N GLN A 155 5.36 33.73 33.82
CA GLN A 155 6.31 33.33 32.79
C GLN A 155 6.84 31.89 32.90
N PRO A 156 7.32 31.39 34.06
CA PRO A 156 7.79 30.00 34.15
C PRO A 156 6.68 28.95 33.92
N GLN A 157 5.43 29.26 34.27
CA GLN A 157 4.29 28.37 34.03
C GLN A 157 3.95 28.33 32.54
N PHE A 158 3.98 29.49 31.90
CA PHE A 158 3.79 29.65 30.46
C PHE A 158 4.88 28.94 29.65
N ASP A 159 6.15 29.10 30.02
CA ASP A 159 7.28 28.41 29.38
C ASP A 159 7.15 26.88 29.50
N ALA A 160 6.76 26.38 30.68
CA ALA A 160 6.52 24.95 30.89
C ALA A 160 5.35 24.43 30.04
N LEU A 161 4.28 25.22 29.88
CA LEU A 161 3.15 24.90 29.01
C LEU A 161 3.58 24.81 27.54
N LEU A 162 4.34 25.79 27.04
CA LEU A 162 4.86 25.78 25.68
C LEU A 162 5.77 24.59 25.41
N GLN A 163 6.60 24.20 26.38
CA GLN A 163 7.44 22.99 26.29
C GLN A 163 6.60 21.71 26.23
N GLN A 164 5.52 21.60 27.02
CA GLN A 164 4.62 20.44 26.96
C GLN A 164 3.91 20.33 25.60
N LEU A 165 3.43 21.46 25.06
CA LEU A 165 2.85 21.54 23.71
C LEU A 165 3.86 21.13 22.63
N ALA A 166 5.10 21.62 22.71
CA ALA A 166 6.17 21.25 21.79
C ALA A 166 6.51 19.75 21.88
N ALA A 167 6.61 19.19 23.09
CA ALA A 167 6.86 17.77 23.29
C ALA A 167 5.71 16.89 22.77
N LEU A 168 4.46 17.33 22.90
CA LEU A 168 3.31 16.63 22.32
C LEU A 168 3.38 16.65 20.79
N ARG A 169 3.63 17.82 20.19
CA ARG A 169 3.81 18.01 18.74
C ARG A 169 4.93 17.12 18.19
N ASP A 170 6.11 17.15 18.81
CA ASP A 170 7.28 16.43 18.31
C ASP A 170 7.08 14.90 18.38
N ASN A 171 6.36 14.42 19.40
CA ASN A 171 5.97 13.02 19.48
C ASN A 171 5.04 12.61 18.35
N GLU A 172 4.04 13.43 18.01
CA GLU A 172 3.13 13.16 16.89
C GLU A 172 3.85 13.23 15.53
N GLN A 173 4.71 14.22 15.35
CA GLN A 173 5.52 14.35 14.14
C GLN A 173 6.46 13.16 13.93
N ARG A 174 7.07 12.64 15.02
CA ARG A 174 7.90 11.43 14.97
C ARG A 174 7.09 10.16 14.68
N LEU A 175 5.85 10.07 15.18
CA LEU A 175 4.96 8.96 14.86
C LEU A 175 4.52 9.02 13.39
N LEU A 176 4.31 10.22 12.86
CA LEU A 176 3.96 10.44 11.46
C LEU A 176 5.10 10.06 10.52
N SER A 177 6.33 10.49 10.80
CA SER A 177 7.50 10.14 9.98
C SER A 177 7.73 8.63 9.92
N LYS A 178 7.64 7.93 11.07
CA LYS A 178 7.73 6.47 11.11
C LYS A 178 6.66 5.79 10.24
N ARG A 179 5.42 6.28 10.27
CA ARG A 179 4.35 5.72 9.42
C ARG A 179 4.59 5.98 7.93
N ILE A 180 5.10 7.15 7.58
CA ILE A 180 5.47 7.48 6.19
C ILE A 180 6.57 6.52 5.70
N ASP A 181 7.58 6.26 6.52
CA ASP A 181 8.66 5.34 6.20
C ASP A 181 8.18 3.89 6.08
N GLU A 182 7.29 3.44 6.99
CA GLU A 182 6.64 2.14 6.89
C GLU A 182 5.86 2.01 5.58
N ILE A 183 5.04 3.00 5.20
CA ILE A 183 4.29 3.00 3.93
C ILE A 183 5.22 2.97 2.71
N ARG A 184 6.35 3.69 2.76
CA ARG A 184 7.34 3.71 1.68
C ARG A 184 8.03 2.34 1.55
N SER A 185 8.34 1.66 2.65
CA SER A 185 8.95 0.33 2.65
C SER A 185 8.05 -0.76 2.08
N VAL A 186 6.72 -0.66 2.27
CA VAL A 186 5.76 -1.59 1.66
C VAL A 186 5.68 -1.37 0.14
N ARG A 187 5.81 -0.13 -0.33
CA ARG A 187 5.75 0.20 -1.78
C ARG A 187 6.91 -0.41 -2.58
N GLN A 188 8.11 -0.52 -2.03
CA GLN A 188 9.25 -1.16 -2.71
C GLN A 188 9.09 -2.69 -2.84
N ARG A 189 8.48 -3.35 -1.84
CA ARG A 189 8.25 -4.80 -1.88
C ARG A 189 7.22 -5.18 -2.96
N ASP A 190 6.20 -4.36 -3.17
CA ASP A 190 5.20 -4.59 -4.20
C ASP A 190 5.80 -4.57 -5.61
N PHE A 191 6.74 -3.66 -5.88
CA PHE A 191 7.41 -3.60 -7.19
C PHE A 191 8.22 -4.87 -7.48
N MET A 192 8.92 -5.43 -6.49
CA MET A 192 9.65 -6.69 -6.67
C MET A 192 8.72 -7.87 -6.97
N LEU A 193 7.54 -7.92 -6.33
CA LEU A 193 6.57 -8.99 -6.56
C LEU A 193 5.93 -8.91 -7.95
N ILE A 194 5.62 -7.71 -8.43
CA ILE A 194 5.16 -7.51 -9.82
C ILE A 194 6.24 -7.92 -10.81
N PHE A 195 7.50 -7.55 -10.55
CA PHE A 195 8.61 -7.92 -11.43
C PHE A 195 8.81 -9.44 -11.48
N LEU A 196 8.70 -10.11 -10.33
CA LEU A 196 8.79 -11.56 -10.22
C LEU A 196 7.65 -12.26 -10.95
N SER A 197 6.41 -11.76 -10.85
CA SER A 197 5.26 -12.37 -11.53
C SER A 197 5.36 -12.24 -13.05
N VAL A 198 5.78 -11.08 -13.55
CA VAL A 198 6.05 -10.85 -14.98
C VAL A 198 7.18 -11.78 -15.46
N PHE A 199 8.25 -11.91 -14.68
CA PHE A 199 9.37 -12.79 -15.01
C PHE A 199 8.94 -14.26 -15.07
N VAL A 200 8.20 -14.74 -14.07
CA VAL A 200 7.67 -16.11 -14.05
C VAL A 200 6.71 -16.35 -15.21
N GLY A 201 5.86 -15.39 -15.54
CA GLY A 201 4.96 -15.45 -16.71
C GLY A 201 5.73 -15.58 -18.02
N LEU A 202 6.79 -14.78 -18.21
CA LEU A 202 7.66 -14.81 -19.39
C LEU A 202 8.39 -16.15 -19.51
N VAL A 203 8.98 -16.64 -18.41
CA VAL A 203 9.69 -17.92 -18.40
C VAL A 203 8.75 -19.07 -18.70
N SER A 204 7.56 -19.10 -18.08
CA SER A 204 6.53 -20.11 -18.37
C SER A 204 6.14 -20.12 -19.85
N ARG A 205 5.99 -18.94 -20.47
CA ARG A 205 5.64 -18.81 -21.88
C ARG A 205 6.78 -19.23 -22.81
N ALA A 206 8.03 -18.88 -22.47
CA ALA A 206 9.21 -19.32 -23.22
C ALA A 206 9.35 -20.85 -23.18
N ILE A 207 9.13 -21.48 -22.02
CA ILE A 207 9.13 -22.94 -21.86
C ILE A 207 8.02 -23.56 -22.71
N ALA A 208 6.79 -23.01 -22.68
CA ALA A 208 5.69 -23.50 -23.49
C ALA A 208 6.00 -23.48 -24.99
N LEU A 209 6.55 -22.36 -25.50
CA LEU A 209 6.95 -22.21 -26.90
C LEU A 209 8.08 -23.18 -27.29
N TYR A 210 9.08 -23.34 -26.42
CA TYR A 210 10.19 -24.25 -26.66
C TYR A 210 9.71 -25.71 -26.78
N PHE A 211 8.84 -26.14 -25.87
CA PHE A 211 8.27 -27.49 -25.91
C PHE A 211 7.35 -27.68 -27.12
N PHE A 212 6.51 -26.70 -27.44
CA PHE A 212 5.65 -26.72 -28.62
C PHE A 212 6.47 -26.88 -29.91
N HIS A 213 7.50 -26.05 -30.09
CA HIS A 213 8.37 -26.09 -31.25
C HIS A 213 9.10 -27.44 -31.35
N ARG A 214 9.64 -27.99 -30.25
CA ARG A 214 10.35 -29.28 -30.31
C ARG A 214 9.43 -30.47 -30.58
N ARG A 215 8.22 -30.51 -30.00
CA ARG A 215 7.30 -31.64 -30.17
C ARG A 215 6.58 -31.61 -31.52
N VAL A 216 6.03 -30.45 -31.89
CA VAL A 216 5.24 -30.32 -33.12
C VAL A 216 6.15 -30.43 -34.34
N VAL A 217 7.28 -29.72 -34.37
CA VAL A 217 8.17 -29.75 -35.56
C VAL A 217 8.78 -31.13 -35.78
N ARG A 218 9.15 -31.87 -34.72
CA ARG A 218 9.66 -33.25 -34.88
C ARG A 218 8.58 -34.18 -35.43
N ARG A 219 7.35 -34.13 -34.90
CA ARG A 219 6.25 -34.98 -35.36
C ARG A 219 5.79 -34.62 -36.77
N VAL A 220 5.69 -33.33 -37.10
CA VAL A 220 5.34 -32.87 -38.46
C VAL A 220 6.42 -33.26 -39.46
N ARG A 221 7.72 -33.17 -39.10
CA ARG A 221 8.80 -33.66 -39.97
C ARG A 221 8.72 -35.17 -40.18
N GLN A 222 8.44 -35.94 -39.14
CA GLN A 222 8.24 -37.40 -39.24
C GLN A 222 7.05 -37.74 -40.15
N LEU A 223 5.92 -37.03 -40.02
CA LEU A 223 4.76 -37.21 -40.91
C LEU A 223 5.09 -36.84 -42.36
N THR A 224 5.80 -35.73 -42.58
CA THR A 224 6.18 -35.25 -43.92
C THR A 224 7.15 -36.22 -44.60
N GLU A 225 8.09 -36.77 -43.84
CA GLU A 225 9.08 -37.72 -44.34
C GLU A 225 8.44 -39.09 -44.65
N ASN A 226 7.46 -39.51 -43.85
CA ASN A 226 6.67 -40.72 -44.12
C ASN A 226 5.82 -40.57 -45.41
N VAL A 227 5.17 -39.42 -45.63
CA VAL A 227 4.39 -39.16 -46.85
C VAL A 227 5.28 -39.13 -48.09
N ARG A 228 6.48 -38.53 -48.00
CA ARG A 228 7.43 -38.51 -49.12
C ARG A 228 7.94 -39.92 -49.47
N ARG A 229 8.24 -40.75 -48.48
CA ARG A 229 8.76 -42.10 -48.72
C ARG A 229 7.68 -43.09 -49.17
N LEU A 230 6.41 -42.89 -48.81
CA LEU A 230 5.29 -43.67 -49.35
C LEU A 230 5.07 -43.39 -50.85
N ARG A 231 5.31 -42.15 -51.29
CA ARG A 231 5.27 -41.78 -52.71
C ARG A 231 6.40 -42.47 -53.50
N ASP A 232 7.56 -42.63 -52.88
CA ASP A 232 8.77 -43.11 -53.56
C ASP A 232 9.00 -44.63 -53.38
N SER A 233 8.37 -45.29 -52.39
CA SER A 233 8.51 -46.72 -52.12
C SER A 233 7.26 -47.29 -51.44
N ALA A 234 6.72 -48.38 -51.99
CA ALA A 234 5.38 -48.91 -51.70
C ALA A 234 5.26 -49.69 -50.37
N SER A 235 5.85 -49.22 -49.26
CA SER A 235 5.59 -49.81 -47.93
C SER A 235 5.78 -48.81 -46.78
N PRO A 236 4.78 -48.68 -45.86
CA PRO A 236 4.93 -47.90 -44.64
C PRO A 236 5.87 -48.61 -43.64
N VAL A 237 6.76 -47.84 -42.98
CA VAL A 237 7.82 -48.40 -42.10
C VAL A 237 7.47 -48.33 -40.61
N HIS A 238 6.41 -47.65 -40.18
CA HIS A 238 6.14 -47.49 -38.73
C HIS A 238 4.69 -47.79 -38.35
N GLU A 239 4.53 -48.60 -37.31
CA GLU A 239 3.27 -48.79 -36.60
C GLU A 239 2.81 -47.47 -35.95
N PRO A 240 1.49 -47.20 -35.93
CA PRO A 240 0.94 -45.98 -35.35
C PRO A 240 1.34 -45.84 -33.89
N SER A 241 1.68 -44.62 -33.48
CA SER A 241 2.38 -44.33 -32.21
C SER A 241 1.56 -44.62 -30.93
N GLY A 242 0.31 -45.09 -31.04
CA GLY A 242 -0.54 -45.49 -29.93
C GLY A 242 -1.10 -44.36 -29.07
N HIS A 243 -0.93 -43.09 -29.48
CA HIS A 243 -1.42 -41.94 -28.72
C HIS A 243 -2.92 -41.71 -28.93
N ALA A 244 -3.63 -41.31 -27.88
CA ALA A 244 -5.06 -40.97 -27.87
C ALA A 244 -5.28 -39.46 -28.15
N ASP A 245 -4.48 -38.88 -29.04
CA ASP A 245 -4.60 -37.49 -29.50
C ASP A 245 -5.01 -37.44 -30.98
N ASP A 246 -5.45 -36.27 -31.45
CA ASP A 246 -5.93 -36.06 -32.84
C ASP A 246 -4.89 -36.49 -33.89
N ILE A 247 -3.59 -36.34 -33.57
CA ILE A 247 -2.50 -36.79 -34.43
C ILE A 247 -2.41 -38.32 -34.47
N GLY A 248 -2.57 -39.00 -33.32
CA GLY A 248 -2.68 -40.46 -33.27
C GLY A 248 -3.94 -40.99 -33.96
N GLU A 249 -5.02 -40.23 -34.01
CA GLU A 249 -6.22 -40.57 -34.79
C GLU A 249 -5.96 -40.46 -36.30
N LEU A 250 -5.34 -39.36 -36.74
CA LEU A 250 -4.86 -39.18 -38.10
C LEU A 250 -3.87 -40.28 -38.53
N GLU A 251 -2.93 -40.68 -37.67
CA GLU A 251 -2.02 -41.80 -37.93
C GLU A 251 -2.76 -43.13 -38.13
N ARG A 252 -3.80 -43.39 -37.33
CA ARG A 252 -4.65 -44.59 -37.46
C ARG A 252 -5.51 -44.55 -38.73
N GLU A 253 -6.12 -43.42 -39.05
CA GLU A 253 -6.89 -43.27 -40.28
C GLU A 253 -6.00 -43.42 -41.52
N PHE A 254 -4.80 -42.84 -41.48
CA PHE A 254 -3.83 -42.95 -42.57
C PHE A 254 -3.29 -44.39 -42.72
N ALA A 255 -3.05 -45.10 -41.62
CA ALA A 255 -2.68 -46.52 -41.65
C ALA A 255 -3.80 -47.38 -42.26
N ARG A 256 -5.06 -47.10 -41.94
CA ARG A 256 -6.22 -47.80 -42.53
C ARG A 256 -6.37 -47.52 -44.02
N ALA A 257 -6.25 -46.26 -44.43
CA ALA A 257 -6.36 -45.87 -45.84
C ALA A 257 -5.23 -46.46 -46.71
N SER A 258 -4.00 -46.50 -46.18
CA SER A 258 -2.87 -47.11 -46.88
C SER A 258 -3.00 -48.63 -46.99
N ALA A 259 -3.50 -49.32 -45.95
CA ALA A 259 -3.81 -50.75 -46.01
C ALA A 259 -4.90 -51.07 -47.06
N PHE A 260 -5.97 -50.27 -47.11
CA PHE A 260 -7.03 -50.43 -48.10
C PHE A 260 -6.54 -50.25 -49.55
N LEU A 261 -5.65 -49.28 -49.80
CA LEU A 261 -5.05 -49.07 -51.11
C LEU A 261 -4.06 -50.19 -51.49
N ALA A 262 -3.38 -50.79 -50.52
CA ALA A 262 -2.49 -51.93 -50.75
C ALA A 262 -3.27 -53.19 -51.13
N GLU A 263 -4.38 -53.49 -50.44
CA GLU A 263 -5.27 -54.62 -50.78
C GLU A 263 -5.85 -54.50 -52.19
N ARG A 264 -6.28 -53.28 -52.58
CA ARG A 264 -6.88 -53.04 -53.91
C ARG A 264 -5.88 -53.08 -55.07
N ARG A 265 -4.57 -53.05 -54.79
CA ARG A 265 -3.51 -53.16 -55.80
C ARG A 265 -3.09 -54.62 -56.05
N ILE A 266 -3.51 -55.55 -55.19
CA ILE A 266 -3.18 -56.98 -55.23
C ILE A 266 -4.33 -57.80 -55.87
N SER A 267 -5.54 -57.23 -56.00
CA SER A 267 -6.65 -57.75 -56.80
C SER A 267 -6.63 -57.23 -58.24
#